data_AF-A0A366I0T2-F1
#
_entry.id   AF-A0A366I0T2-F1
#
_cell.length_a   1.000
_cell.length_b   1.000
_cell.length_c   1.000
_cell.angle_alpha   90.00
_cell.angle_beta   90.00
_cell.angle_gamma   90.00
#
_symmetry.space_group_name_H-M   'P 1'
#
loop_
_entity.id
_entity.type
_entity.pdbx_description
1 polymer ?
#
loop_
_entity_poly.entity_id
_entity_poly.type
_entity_poly.pdbx_seq_one_letter_code
_entity_poly.pdbx_strand_id
1 'polypeptide(L)'
;MIPSLNYAVLTDALHALKEGNIRHCEALGFTFDEMNALNQLSLDELFIISRASAQFMAVTVHHDALHQILALSRQEVQRQQQINRAIVLGGSIALLNQYFGLTSNEVCIRRRLLGITIPHGRTPIPDEETDAEIWRRWQKRHPGNIASLDALDVMMQVTEELSSQGNGPSLTAVLNRITLCEKETSDRRTSHAG
;
A
#
# COMPACT_ATOMS: atom_id res chain seq x y z
N MET A 1 3.43 -36.03 -9.58
CA MET A 1 2.11 -36.39 -9.00
C MET A 1 1.81 -35.33 -7.96
N ILE A 2 0.72 -34.59 -8.08
CA ILE A 2 0.33 -33.62 -7.03
C ILE A 2 -0.07 -34.45 -5.81
N PRO A 3 0.46 -34.18 -4.61
CA PRO A 3 0.03 -34.88 -3.40
C PRO A 3 -1.49 -34.77 -3.26
N SER A 4 -2.15 -35.85 -2.82
CA SER A 4 -3.57 -35.78 -2.52
C SER A 4 -3.81 -34.67 -1.49
N LEU A 5 -4.97 -34.01 -1.56
CA LEU A 5 -5.36 -33.03 -0.53
C LEU A 5 -5.29 -33.66 0.87
N ASN A 6 -5.73 -34.91 0.98
CA ASN A 6 -5.63 -35.72 2.19
C ASN A 6 -4.20 -35.74 2.74
N TYR A 7 -3.19 -36.01 1.90
CA TYR A 7 -1.79 -36.05 2.32
C TYR A 7 -1.30 -34.68 2.79
N ALA A 8 -1.60 -33.61 2.05
CA ALA A 8 -1.10 -32.27 2.35
C ALA A 8 -1.57 -31.77 3.71
N VAL A 9 -2.88 -31.85 3.98
CA VAL A 9 -3.47 -31.37 5.22
C VAL A 9 -3.19 -32.32 6.39
N LEU A 10 -3.10 -33.64 6.18
CA LEU A 10 -2.70 -34.57 7.25
C LEU A 10 -1.28 -34.28 7.72
N THR A 11 -0.36 -34.03 6.79
CA THR A 11 1.03 -33.74 7.13
C THR A 11 1.13 -32.42 7.90
N ASP A 12 0.36 -31.41 7.49
CA ASP A 12 0.27 -30.12 8.18
C ASP A 12 -0.33 -30.27 9.59
N ALA A 13 -1.42 -31.03 9.74
CA ALA A 13 -2.03 -31.32 11.04
C ALA A 13 -1.09 -32.09 11.97
N LEU A 14 -0.39 -33.11 11.47
CA LEU A 14 0.59 -33.86 12.26
C LEU A 14 1.79 -33.00 12.68
N HIS A 15 2.25 -32.09 11.82
CA HIS A 15 3.28 -31.12 12.18
C HIS A 15 2.81 -30.21 13.32
N ALA A 16 1.61 -29.64 13.19
CA ALA A 16 1.02 -28.78 14.21
C ALA A 16 0.81 -29.53 15.54
N LEU A 17 0.36 -30.79 15.53
CA LEU A 17 0.25 -31.63 16.73
C LEU A 17 1.60 -31.83 17.41
N LYS A 18 2.66 -32.08 16.64
CA LYS A 18 4.02 -32.25 17.17
C LYS A 18 4.58 -30.97 17.80
N GLU A 19 4.20 -29.80 17.28
CA GLU A 19 4.53 -28.50 17.86
C GLU A 19 3.62 -28.10 19.04
N GLY A 20 2.61 -28.91 19.36
CA GLY A 20 1.62 -28.60 20.40
C GLY A 20 0.59 -27.55 19.99
N ASN A 21 0.48 -27.24 18.70
CA ASN A 21 -0.46 -26.27 18.16
C ASN A 21 -1.83 -26.90 17.86
N ILE A 22 -2.54 -27.29 18.92
CA ILE A 22 -3.87 -27.93 18.83
C ILE A 22 -4.89 -27.01 18.15
N ARG A 23 -4.81 -25.69 18.40
CA ARG A 23 -5.73 -24.70 17.82
C ARG A 23 -5.71 -24.67 16.29
N HIS A 24 -4.56 -24.94 15.69
CA HIS A 24 -4.43 -25.02 14.22
C HIS A 24 -5.18 -26.22 13.66
N CYS A 25 -5.09 -27.36 14.33
CA CYS A 25 -5.80 -28.58 13.92
C CYS A 25 -7.32 -28.42 14.07
N GLU A 26 -7.78 -27.74 15.13
CA GLU A 26 -9.19 -27.37 15.30
C GLU A 26 -9.66 -26.43 14.18
N ALA A 27 -8.84 -25.47 13.76
CA ALA A 27 -9.15 -24.56 12.66
C ALA A 27 -9.25 -25.28 11.30
N LEU A 28 -8.53 -26.40 11.12
CA LEU A 28 -8.69 -27.30 9.98
C LEU A 28 -9.97 -28.15 10.06
N GLY A 29 -10.64 -28.18 11.21
CA GLY A 29 -11.88 -28.91 11.45
C GLY A 29 -11.70 -30.28 12.11
N PHE A 30 -10.49 -30.64 12.57
CA PHE A 30 -10.29 -31.89 13.30
C PHE A 30 -10.89 -31.81 14.70
N THR A 31 -11.59 -32.87 15.09
CA THR A 31 -12.05 -33.06 16.46
C THR A 31 -10.91 -33.54 17.35
N PHE A 32 -11.09 -33.40 18.67
CA PHE A 32 -10.09 -33.87 19.64
C PHE A 32 -9.82 -35.38 19.53
N ASP A 33 -10.85 -36.18 19.31
CA ASP A 33 -10.73 -37.63 19.18
C ASP A 33 -9.95 -38.01 17.91
N GLU A 34 -10.21 -37.32 16.79
CA GLU A 34 -9.45 -37.51 15.55
C GLU A 34 -7.99 -37.09 15.71
N MET A 35 -7.72 -35.96 16.37
CA MET A 35 -6.35 -35.53 16.67
C MET A 35 -5.59 -36.56 17.51
N ASN A 36 -6.24 -37.14 18.53
CA ASN A 36 -5.63 -38.17 19.37
C ASN A 36 -5.38 -39.45 18.56
N ALA A 37 -6.32 -39.86 17.70
CA ALA A 37 -6.13 -40.99 16.79
C ALA A 37 -4.96 -40.75 15.83
N LEU A 38 -4.87 -39.56 15.23
CA LEU A 38 -3.77 -39.17 14.33
C LEU A 38 -2.40 -39.24 15.04
N ASN A 39 -2.32 -38.82 16.30
CA ASN A 39 -1.08 -38.84 17.07
C ASN A 39 -0.62 -40.26 17.46
N GLN A 40 -1.52 -41.25 17.38
CA GLN A 40 -1.23 -42.65 17.70
C GLN A 40 -0.98 -43.50 16.44
N LEU A 41 -1.09 -42.93 15.24
CA LEU A 41 -0.90 -43.66 13.98
C LEU A 41 0.53 -44.20 13.84
N SER A 42 0.61 -45.44 13.37
CA SER A 42 1.85 -45.98 12.83
C SER A 42 2.20 -45.34 11.47
N LEU A 43 3.46 -45.47 11.06
CA LEU A 43 3.92 -45.00 9.74
C LEU A 43 3.16 -45.68 8.58
N ASP A 44 2.82 -46.96 8.74
CA ASP A 44 2.09 -47.72 7.74
C ASP A 44 0.65 -47.20 7.60
N GLU A 45 -0.04 -46.96 8.72
CA GLU A 45 -1.39 -46.41 8.71
C GLU A 45 -1.42 -45.00 8.12
N LEU A 46 -0.43 -44.16 8.44
CA LEU A 46 -0.28 -42.83 7.85
C LEU A 46 -0.17 -42.91 6.32
N PHE A 47 0.62 -43.85 5.81
CA PHE A 47 0.76 -44.04 4.36
C PHE A 47 -0.55 -44.52 3.70
N ILE A 48 -1.31 -45.37 4.40
CA ILE A 48 -2.61 -45.86 3.93
C ILE A 48 -3.62 -44.71 3.86
N ILE A 49 -3.82 -43.97 4.95
CA ILE A 49 -4.86 -42.91 5.00
C ILE A 49 -4.55 -41.75 4.07
N SER A 50 -3.26 -41.39 3.94
CA SER A 50 -2.86 -40.26 3.10
C SER A 50 -3.01 -40.55 1.61
N ARG A 51 -2.98 -41.83 1.22
CA ARG A 51 -3.20 -42.32 -0.15
C ARG A 51 -4.61 -42.88 -0.37
N ALA A 52 -5.50 -42.75 0.61
CA ALA A 52 -6.87 -43.21 0.47
C ALA A 52 -7.54 -42.55 -0.74
N SER A 53 -8.24 -43.35 -1.56
CA SER A 53 -8.97 -42.87 -2.74
C SER A 53 -10.20 -42.05 -2.35
N ALA A 54 -10.77 -42.30 -1.18
CA ALA A 54 -11.85 -41.51 -0.62
C ALA A 54 -11.32 -40.15 -0.13
N GLN A 55 -11.85 -39.08 -0.70
CA GLN A 55 -11.55 -37.72 -0.27
C GLN A 55 -12.40 -37.38 0.95
N PHE A 56 -11.78 -37.43 2.13
CA PHE A 56 -12.42 -37.02 3.40
C PHE A 56 -12.14 -35.55 3.75
N MET A 57 -11.39 -34.85 2.90
CA MET A 57 -11.12 -33.43 3.04
C MET A 57 -11.73 -32.63 1.91
N ALA A 58 -12.46 -31.57 2.25
CA ALA A 58 -13.04 -30.65 1.29
C ALA A 58 -12.43 -29.26 1.47
N VAL A 59 -11.99 -28.64 0.38
CA VAL A 59 -11.62 -27.22 0.37
C VAL A 59 -12.86 -26.42 0.02
N THR A 60 -13.22 -25.48 0.87
CA THR A 60 -14.22 -24.45 0.55
C THR A 60 -13.52 -23.13 0.31
N VAL A 61 -13.94 -22.39 -0.71
CA VAL A 61 -13.42 -21.06 -1.01
C VAL A 61 -14.50 -20.05 -0.69
N HIS A 62 -14.23 -19.17 0.26
CA HIS A 62 -15.10 -18.02 0.55
C HIS A 62 -14.90 -16.95 -0.52
N HIS A 63 -15.61 -17.08 -1.64
CA HIS A 63 -15.43 -16.23 -2.82
C HIS A 63 -15.59 -14.74 -2.51
N ASP A 64 -16.59 -14.35 -1.72
CA ASP A 64 -16.82 -12.94 -1.38
C ASP A 64 -15.66 -12.37 -0.57
N ALA A 65 -15.19 -13.10 0.44
CA ALA A 65 -14.03 -12.69 1.25
C ALA A 65 -12.77 -12.59 0.39
N LEU A 66 -12.55 -13.56 -0.51
CA LEU A 66 -11.42 -13.53 -1.45
C LEU A 66 -11.48 -12.29 -2.35
N HIS A 67 -12.63 -11.99 -2.94
CA HIS A 67 -12.80 -10.80 -3.79
C HIS A 67 -12.55 -9.50 -3.02
N GLN A 68 -13.03 -9.39 -1.79
CA GLN A 68 -12.78 -8.24 -0.93
C GLN A 68 -11.29 -8.08 -0.61
N ILE A 69 -10.61 -9.15 -0.20
CA ILE A 69 -9.17 -9.12 0.11
C ILE A 69 -8.36 -8.75 -1.14
N LEU A 70 -8.72 -9.27 -2.31
CA LEU A 70 -8.08 -8.90 -3.58
C LEU A 70 -8.26 -7.41 -3.90
N ALA A 71 -9.45 -6.85 -3.68
CA ALA A 71 -9.71 -5.44 -3.88
C ALA A 71 -8.88 -4.57 -2.92
N LEU A 72 -8.88 -4.91 -1.63
CA LEU A 72 -8.09 -4.23 -0.61
C LEU A 72 -6.58 -4.30 -0.91
N SER A 73 -6.09 -5.46 -1.33
CA SER A 73 -4.69 -5.65 -1.71
C SER A 73 -4.28 -4.73 -2.87
N ARG A 74 -5.13 -4.60 -3.90
CA ARG A 74 -4.88 -3.69 -5.02
C ARG A 74 -4.84 -2.23 -4.58
N GLN A 75 -5.79 -1.82 -3.74
CA GLN A 75 -5.83 -0.46 -3.19
C GLN A 75 -4.57 -0.16 -2.36
N GLU A 76 -4.14 -1.10 -1.53
CA GLU A 76 -2.94 -0.94 -0.72
C GLU A 76 -1.68 -0.81 -1.60
N VAL A 77 -1.55 -1.64 -2.64
CA VAL A 77 -0.44 -1.51 -3.60
C VAL A 77 -0.43 -0.15 -4.28
N GLN A 78 -1.59 0.34 -4.73
CA GLN A 78 -1.71 1.68 -5.34
C GLN A 78 -1.32 2.79 -4.37
N ARG A 79 -1.78 2.71 -3.11
CA ARG A 79 -1.41 3.66 -2.06
C ARG A 79 0.09 3.67 -1.80
N GLN A 80 0.72 2.49 -1.74
CA GLN A 80 2.17 2.37 -1.58
C GLN A 80 2.94 2.98 -2.75
N GLN A 81 2.46 2.79 -3.98
CA GLN A 81 3.04 3.41 -5.18
C GLN A 81 2.94 4.94 -5.13
N GLN A 82 1.79 5.49 -4.75
CA GLN A 82 1.61 6.94 -4.59
C GLN A 82 2.53 7.53 -3.53
N ILE A 83 2.70 6.85 -2.38
CA ILE A 83 3.65 7.27 -1.34
C ILE A 83 5.07 7.32 -1.91
N ASN A 84 5.51 6.24 -2.55
CA ASN A 84 6.87 6.16 -3.07
C ASN A 84 7.11 7.22 -4.15
N ARG A 85 6.13 7.46 -5.03
CA ARG A 85 6.16 8.52 -6.03
C ARG A 85 6.28 9.89 -5.39
N ALA A 86 5.46 10.20 -4.39
CA ALA A 86 5.54 11.47 -3.67
C ALA A 86 6.90 11.68 -2.98
N ILE A 87 7.50 10.61 -2.44
CA ILE A 87 8.83 10.64 -1.84
C ILE A 87 9.92 10.91 -2.90
N VAL A 88 9.88 10.20 -4.03
CA VAL A 88 10.83 10.37 -5.15
C VAL A 88 10.79 11.79 -5.69
N LEU A 89 9.60 12.38 -5.79
CA LEU A 89 9.41 13.76 -6.26
C LEU A 89 9.79 14.82 -5.21
N GLY A 90 10.36 14.46 -4.07
CA GLY A 90 10.82 15.41 -3.06
C GLY A 90 9.70 15.96 -2.17
N GLY A 91 8.66 15.16 -1.92
CA GLY A 91 7.65 15.45 -0.90
C GLY A 91 8.29 15.55 0.49
N SER A 92 8.01 16.64 1.20
CA SER A 92 8.50 16.91 2.55
C SER A 92 7.82 16.01 3.58
N ILE A 93 8.38 15.92 4.80
CA ILE A 93 7.76 15.14 5.87
C ILE A 93 6.36 15.71 6.21
N ALA A 94 6.21 17.03 6.20
CA ALA A 94 4.92 17.69 6.42
C ALA A 94 3.89 17.32 5.35
N LEU A 95 4.28 17.35 4.06
CA LEU A 95 3.42 16.95 2.95
C LEU A 95 3.02 15.47 3.08
N LEU A 96 3.99 14.58 3.31
CA LEU A 96 3.72 13.15 3.42
C LEU A 96 2.87 12.79 4.65
N ASN A 97 3.01 13.54 5.74
CA ASN A 97 2.15 13.43 6.90
C ASN A 97 0.71 13.88 6.58
N GLN A 98 0.56 15.01 5.90
CA GLN A 98 -0.75 15.57 5.54
C GLN A 98 -1.57 14.61 4.66
N TYR A 99 -0.97 14.03 3.62
CA TYR A 99 -1.71 13.21 2.65
C TYR A 99 -1.75 11.72 3.01
N PHE A 100 -0.75 11.20 3.72
CA PHE A 100 -0.62 9.76 3.98
C PHE A 100 -0.52 9.39 5.46
N GLY A 101 -0.52 10.36 6.38
CA GLY A 101 -0.37 10.12 7.82
C GLY A 101 1.01 9.63 8.23
N LEU A 102 2.01 9.69 7.35
CA LEU A 102 3.34 9.15 7.63
C LEU A 102 4.08 9.98 8.67
N THR A 103 4.74 9.29 9.60
CA THR A 103 5.62 9.89 10.60
C THR A 103 6.99 10.22 10.00
N SER A 104 7.75 11.09 10.67
CA SER A 104 9.12 11.44 10.28
C SER A 104 10.02 10.20 10.12
N ASN A 105 9.92 9.25 11.07
CA ASN A 105 10.72 8.02 11.04
C ASN A 105 10.39 7.14 9.82
N GLU A 106 9.11 6.93 9.53
CA GLU A 106 8.67 6.13 8.37
C GLU A 106 9.14 6.76 7.05
N VAL A 107 9.06 8.08 6.94
CA VAL A 107 9.55 8.82 5.77
C VAL A 107 11.07 8.66 5.62
N CYS A 108 11.84 8.81 6.70
CA CYS A 108 13.29 8.65 6.69
C CYS A 108 13.72 7.23 6.27
N ILE A 109 13.09 6.20 6.85
CA ILE A 109 13.36 4.80 6.50
C ILE A 109 13.05 4.57 5.01
N ARG A 110 11.89 5.01 4.52
CA ARG A 110 11.51 4.84 3.11
C ARG A 110 12.45 5.53 2.15
N ARG A 111 12.88 6.77 2.45
CA ARG A 111 13.86 7.49 1.62
C ARG A 111 15.18 6.74 1.52
N ARG A 112 15.66 6.20 2.65
CA ARG A 112 16.86 5.37 2.68
C ARG A 112 16.70 4.10 1.83
N LEU A 113 15.56 3.43 1.92
CA LEU A 113 15.24 2.25 1.11
C LEU A 113 15.17 2.57 -0.40
N LEU A 114 14.66 3.75 -0.75
CA LEU A 114 14.58 4.24 -2.14
C LEU A 114 15.90 4.85 -2.65
N GLY A 115 16.96 4.89 -1.83
CA GLY A 115 18.25 5.47 -2.22
C GLY A 115 18.21 7.00 -2.39
N ILE A 116 17.23 7.68 -1.81
CA ILE A 116 17.04 9.12 -1.95
C ILE A 116 17.84 9.84 -0.85
N THR A 117 18.84 10.60 -1.26
CA THR A 117 19.57 11.53 -0.40
C THR A 117 18.95 12.91 -0.54
N ILE A 118 18.49 13.50 0.56
CA ILE A 118 17.90 14.84 0.53
C ILE A 118 18.99 15.88 0.75
N PRO A 119 19.12 16.89 -0.14
CA PRO A 119 19.99 18.03 0.11
C PRO A 119 19.59 18.73 1.40
N HIS A 120 20.55 18.96 2.30
CA HIS A 120 20.31 19.76 3.49
C HIS A 120 20.05 21.23 3.09
N GLY A 121 18.87 21.76 3.42
CA GLY A 121 18.54 23.16 3.15
C GLY A 121 17.05 23.42 2.94
N ARG A 122 16.70 24.69 2.72
CA ARG A 122 15.36 25.06 2.27
C ARG A 122 15.14 24.54 0.86
N THR A 123 13.92 24.09 0.58
CA THR A 123 13.50 23.76 -0.77
C THR A 123 13.72 24.98 -1.68
N PRO A 124 14.44 24.85 -2.80
CA PRO A 124 14.64 25.97 -3.73
C PRO A 124 13.29 26.55 -4.15
N ILE A 125 13.21 27.87 -4.13
CA ILE A 125 12.03 28.57 -4.64
C ILE A 125 12.08 28.50 -6.17
N PRO A 126 11.02 28.05 -6.85
CA PRO A 126 10.96 28.06 -8.32
C PRO A 126 11.14 29.49 -8.86
N ASP A 127 11.69 29.62 -10.06
CA ASP A 127 11.69 30.90 -10.76
C ASP A 127 10.27 31.29 -11.21
N GLU A 128 10.11 32.54 -11.64
CA GLU A 128 8.81 33.10 -12.02
C GLU A 128 8.18 32.36 -13.21
N GLU A 129 9.00 31.89 -14.16
CA GLU A 129 8.54 31.12 -15.31
C GLU A 129 7.99 29.75 -14.89
N THR A 130 8.72 29.01 -14.05
CA THR A 130 8.28 27.72 -13.51
C THR A 130 7.02 27.89 -12.67
N ASP A 131 6.94 28.96 -11.86
CA ASP A 131 5.77 29.24 -11.05
C ASP A 131 4.51 29.48 -11.89
N ALA A 132 4.61 30.32 -12.92
CA ALA A 132 3.50 30.56 -13.84
C ALA A 132 3.04 29.26 -14.55
N GLU A 133 3.98 28.38 -14.90
CA GLU A 133 3.67 27.11 -15.53
C GLU A 133 3.05 26.09 -14.56
N ILE A 134 3.52 26.03 -13.31
CA ILE A 134 2.88 25.24 -12.24
C ILE A 134 1.39 25.61 -12.15
N TRP A 135 1.11 26.91 -12.03
CA TRP A 135 -0.26 27.39 -11.87
C TRP A 135 -1.13 27.10 -13.10
N ARG A 136 -0.59 27.34 -14.31
CA ARG A 136 -1.30 27.07 -15.56
C ARG A 136 -1.68 25.59 -15.71
N ARG A 137 -0.78 24.68 -15.34
CA ARG A 137 -1.05 23.23 -15.44
C ARG A 137 -2.00 22.74 -14.36
N TRP A 138 -1.87 23.26 -13.14
CA TRP A 138 -2.80 23.00 -12.05
C TRP A 138 -4.24 23.38 -12.41
N GLN A 139 -4.45 24.61 -12.93
CA GLN A 139 -5.80 25.08 -13.28
C GLN A 139 -6.50 24.21 -14.33
N LYS A 140 -5.74 23.65 -15.29
CA LYS A 140 -6.31 22.78 -16.33
C LYS A 140 -6.85 21.45 -15.79
N ARG A 141 -6.35 20.99 -14.63
CA ARG A 141 -6.67 19.67 -14.05
C ARG A 141 -7.22 19.81 -12.62
N HIS A 142 -7.76 20.97 -12.28
CA HIS A 142 -8.15 21.32 -10.90
C HIS A 142 -9.20 20.33 -10.35
N PRO A 143 -8.87 19.53 -9.31
CA PRO A 143 -9.77 18.51 -8.77
C PRO A 143 -10.74 19.05 -7.69
N GLY A 144 -10.90 20.36 -7.59
CA GLY A 144 -11.79 21.03 -6.64
C GLY A 144 -11.21 21.14 -5.23
N ASN A 145 -10.82 20.03 -4.62
CA ASN A 145 -10.28 20.00 -3.24
C ASN A 145 -8.78 19.73 -3.22
N ILE A 146 -7.99 20.71 -2.77
CA ILE A 146 -6.52 20.63 -2.68
C ILE A 146 -6.05 19.55 -1.70
N ALA A 147 -6.84 19.22 -0.68
CA ALA A 147 -6.47 18.22 0.32
C ALA A 147 -6.77 16.76 -0.09
N SER A 148 -7.32 16.52 -1.29
CA SER A 148 -7.63 15.17 -1.76
C SER A 148 -6.40 14.44 -2.28
N LEU A 149 -6.45 13.10 -2.31
CA LEU A 149 -5.41 12.31 -2.98
C LEU A 149 -5.37 12.57 -4.49
N ASP A 150 -6.50 12.93 -5.10
CA ASP A 150 -6.57 13.31 -6.52
C ASP A 150 -5.80 14.61 -6.78
N ALA A 151 -5.89 15.59 -5.86
CA ALA A 151 -5.08 16.80 -5.91
C ALA A 151 -3.59 16.49 -5.82
N LEU A 152 -3.20 15.62 -4.89
CA LEU A 152 -1.82 15.17 -4.80
C LEU A 152 -1.35 14.49 -6.09
N ASP A 153 -2.18 13.65 -6.70
CA ASP A 153 -1.85 12.99 -7.97
C ASP A 153 -1.59 14.00 -9.08
N VAL A 154 -2.45 15.01 -9.21
CA VAL A 154 -2.26 16.12 -10.16
C VAL A 154 -0.97 16.90 -9.86
N MET A 155 -0.66 17.20 -8.60
CA MET A 155 0.59 17.87 -8.22
C MET A 155 1.82 17.03 -8.58
N MET A 156 1.76 15.72 -8.36
CA MET A 156 2.83 14.79 -8.75
C MET A 156 3.01 14.77 -10.27
N GLN A 157 1.93 14.74 -11.05
CA GLN A 157 1.99 14.82 -12.52
C GLN A 157 2.63 16.14 -12.97
N VAL A 158 2.22 17.29 -12.41
CA VAL A 158 2.82 18.59 -12.73
C VAL A 158 4.32 18.60 -12.40
N THR A 159 4.70 18.03 -11.26
CA THR A 159 6.11 17.96 -10.82
C THR A 159 6.96 17.11 -11.77
N GLU A 160 6.44 15.96 -12.21
CA GLU A 160 7.12 15.07 -13.17
C GLU A 160 7.30 15.71 -14.53
N GLU A 161 6.25 16.34 -15.06
CA GLU A 161 6.32 16.99 -16.36
C GLU A 161 7.30 18.17 -16.34
N LEU A 162 7.39 18.94 -15.25
CA LEU A 162 8.37 20.02 -15.11
C LEU A 162 9.79 19.49 -14.92
N SER A 163 9.96 18.39 -14.18
CA SER A 163 11.27 17.75 -13.97
C SER A 163 11.82 17.10 -15.24
N SER A 164 10.97 16.77 -16.20
CA SER A 164 11.40 16.26 -17.51
C SER A 164 12.07 17.33 -18.41
N GLN A 165 11.90 18.62 -18.09
CA GLN A 165 12.38 19.75 -18.90
C GLN A 165 13.71 20.35 -18.42
N GLY A 166 14.28 19.84 -17.32
CA GLY A 166 15.47 20.40 -16.65
C GLY A 166 15.34 20.28 -15.14
N ASN A 167 16.19 20.96 -14.36
CA ASN A 167 16.21 20.92 -12.89
C ASN A 167 14.85 21.36 -12.29
N GLY A 168 13.92 20.42 -12.19
CA GLY A 168 12.52 20.68 -11.85
C GLY A 168 12.31 20.99 -10.37
N PRO A 169 11.20 21.67 -10.04
CA PRO A 169 10.84 21.93 -8.65
C PRO A 169 10.54 20.62 -7.93
N SER A 170 10.72 20.59 -6.60
CA SER A 170 10.23 19.46 -5.81
C SER A 170 8.70 19.51 -5.67
N LEU A 171 8.08 18.37 -5.37
CA LEU A 171 6.65 18.26 -5.08
C LEU A 171 6.21 19.21 -3.96
N THR A 172 7.09 19.42 -2.97
CA THR A 172 6.82 20.38 -1.88
C THR A 172 6.80 21.82 -2.40
N ALA A 173 7.71 22.18 -3.30
CA ALA A 173 7.71 23.51 -3.90
C ALA A 173 6.44 23.75 -4.72
N VAL A 174 6.01 22.76 -5.50
CA VAL A 174 4.76 22.80 -6.29
C VAL A 174 3.55 23.00 -5.38
N LEU A 175 3.41 22.22 -4.31
CA LEU A 175 2.31 22.38 -3.34
C LEU A 175 2.31 23.78 -2.70
N ASN A 176 3.47 24.29 -2.30
CA ASN A 176 3.58 25.61 -1.68
C ASN A 176 3.15 26.74 -2.64
N ARG A 177 3.49 26.64 -3.93
CA ARG A 177 3.06 27.62 -4.94
C ARG A 177 1.57 27.56 -5.21
N ILE A 178 1.02 26.35 -5.39
CA ILE A 178 -0.42 26.17 -5.59
C ILE A 178 -1.21 26.73 -4.40
N THR A 179 -0.80 26.39 -3.18
CA THR A 179 -1.49 26.87 -1.96
C THR A 179 -1.39 28.38 -1.77
N LEU A 180 -0.31 29.04 -2.24
CA LEU A 180 -0.21 30.50 -2.25
C LEU A 180 -1.19 31.11 -3.26
N CYS A 181 -1.19 30.63 -4.50
CA CYS A 181 -2.06 31.14 -5.56
C CYS A 181 -3.55 30.95 -5.25
N GLU A 182 -3.93 29.84 -4.61
CA GLU A 182 -5.31 29.58 -4.17
C GLU A 182 -5.77 30.56 -3.08
N LYS A 183 -4.87 30.94 -2.16
CA LYS A 183 -5.17 31.96 -1.16
C LYS A 183 -5.34 33.34 -1.80
N GLU A 184 -4.41 33.74 -2.68
CA GLU A 184 -4.48 35.03 -3.36
C GLU A 184 -5.74 35.17 -4.24
N THR A 185 -6.17 34.09 -4.91
CA THR A 185 -7.40 34.10 -5.71
C THR A 185 -8.66 34.14 -4.85
N SER A 186 -8.66 33.49 -3.69
CA SER A 186 -9.74 33.59 -2.70
C SER A 186 -9.86 35.02 -2.15
N ASP A 187 -8.73 35.65 -1.78
CA ASP A 187 -8.69 37.01 -1.22
C ASP A 187 -9.13 38.09 -2.23
N ARG A 188 -8.83 37.90 -3.52
CA ARG A 188 -9.34 38.78 -4.59
C ARG A 188 -10.85 38.64 -4.76
N ARG A 189 -11.40 37.43 -4.69
CA ARG A 189 -12.86 37.19 -4.83
C ARG A 189 -13.64 37.81 -3.68
N THR A 190 -13.13 37.74 -2.44
CA THR A 190 -13.78 38.38 -1.29
C THR A 190 -13.71 39.91 -1.36
N SER A 191 -12.62 40.46 -1.88
CA SER A 191 -12.44 41.92 -2.04
C SER A 191 -13.31 42.55 -3.14
N HIS A 192 -13.72 41.78 -4.16
CA HIS A 192 -14.60 42.27 -5.24
C HIS A 192 -16.11 42.10 -4.96
N ALA A 193 -16.47 41.47 -3.84
CA ALA A 193 -17.86 41.25 -3.43
C ALA A 193 -18.34 42.23 -2.33
N GLY A 194 -17.53 43.25 -2.01
CA GLY A 194 -17.83 44.31 -1.04
C GLY A 194 -18.11 45.66 -1.68
#